data_AF-A0A4S2TU77-F1
#
_entry.id   AF-A0A4S2TU77-F1
#
_cell.length_a   1.000
_cell.length_b   1.000
_cell.length_c   1.000
_cell.angle_alpha   90.00
_cell.angle_beta   90.00
_cell.angle_gamma   90.00
#
_symmetry.space_group_name_H-M   'P 1'
#
loop_
_entity.id
_entity.type
_entity.pdbx_description
1 polymer ?
#
loop_
_entity_poly.entity_id
_entity_poly.type
_entity_poly.pdbx_seq_one_letter_code
_entity_poly.pdbx_strand_id
1 'polypeptide(L)'
;MDTEQLARTFVEYFEERGHRRIVGSTLLPPPGDPVLFTTSGMHPLTPYLEGRPHPLGSRLVNVQRCLRTTDLDEVGDATHLTVFEMLGTWSLGDYDGPRSLDWGYGLLTEGLGIDPGRLHATVYAGDDRTEQDTASLRLWQDLGVPVELTVEDNWWSNGPVGPCGPDSEVFLWSGEGPPTSTPTRDDRWVEVWNHVTMSHRRLDDGSLVPLPRRNVDTGLGLERLATLLQGGRSVFECDVFDPWRRLVPGLWPLDEPSLRLVSDHLRSAVVVLGDGVRPAATGRGYVLRRLLRRALTVLWQGDPSRTLGDLPPELVRHTLDHFRQDVDPGVVLRVLAEEESRFVRLLDRGRQVLARPRFRGPLTEEDFHHLHDTHGLPRDLITSLREE
;
A
#
# COMPACT_ATOMS: atom_id res chain seq x y z
N MET A 1 -1.71 21.23 -2.88
CA MET A 1 -0.47 20.82 -2.19
C MET A 1 0.05 19.59 -2.91
N ASP A 2 1.33 19.56 -3.29
CA ASP A 2 1.93 18.38 -3.94
C ASP A 2 2.31 17.31 -2.90
N THR A 3 2.63 16.10 -3.35
CA THR A 3 2.86 14.95 -2.46
C THR A 3 4.11 15.12 -1.59
N GLU A 4 5.19 15.71 -2.11
CA GLU A 4 6.41 15.94 -1.32
C GLU A 4 6.17 17.01 -0.23
N GLN A 5 5.43 18.07 -0.54
CA GLN A 5 5.04 19.09 0.43
C GLN A 5 4.14 18.49 1.52
N LEU A 6 3.23 17.58 1.17
CA LEU A 6 2.38 16.89 2.13
C LEU A 6 3.23 16.04 3.10
N ALA A 7 4.12 15.20 2.57
CA ALA A 7 5.02 14.37 3.37
C ALA A 7 5.92 15.22 4.29
N ARG A 8 6.45 16.34 3.77
CA ARG A 8 7.25 17.28 4.57
C ARG A 8 6.43 17.92 5.69
N THR A 9 5.25 18.44 5.38
CA THR A 9 4.33 19.05 6.36
C THR A 9 4.01 18.08 7.48
N PHE A 10 3.71 16.82 7.15
CA PHE A 10 3.45 15.78 8.14
C PHE A 10 4.64 15.56 9.08
N VAL A 11 5.85 15.39 8.53
CA VAL A 11 7.05 15.13 9.33
C VAL A 11 7.37 16.31 10.23
N GLU A 12 7.38 17.52 9.69
CA GLU A 12 7.69 18.76 10.44
C GLU A 12 6.67 18.98 11.58
N TYR A 13 5.38 18.77 11.31
CA TYR A 13 4.31 18.89 12.30
C TYR A 13 4.52 17.99 13.53
N PHE A 14 5.01 16.77 13.33
CA PHE A 14 5.28 15.85 14.44
C PHE A 14 6.66 16.07 15.07
N GLU A 15 7.66 16.56 14.33
CA GLU A 15 8.93 16.99 14.92
C GLU A 15 8.74 18.15 15.91
N GLU A 16 7.86 19.11 15.60
CA GLU A 16 7.45 20.18 16.52
C GLU A 16 6.78 19.66 17.80
N ARG A 17 6.18 18.47 17.75
CA ARG A 17 5.58 17.75 18.89
C ARG A 17 6.56 16.81 19.60
N GLY A 18 7.84 16.88 19.23
CA GLY A 18 8.93 16.14 19.87
C GLY A 18 9.15 14.74 19.31
N HIS A 19 8.52 14.37 18.18
CA HIS A 19 8.83 13.13 17.49
C HIS A 19 10.20 13.23 16.84
N ARG A 20 10.93 12.13 16.85
CA ARG A 20 12.23 12.02 16.18
C ARG A 20 12.03 11.32 14.87
N ARG A 21 12.42 11.97 13.77
CA ARG A 21 12.42 11.35 12.46
C ARG A 21 13.34 10.14 12.46
N ILE A 22 12.77 8.98 12.19
CA ILE A 22 13.54 7.75 11.95
C ILE A 22 13.73 7.56 10.45
N VAL A 23 14.74 6.77 10.08
CA VAL A 23 14.97 6.46 8.67
C VAL A 23 13.82 5.58 8.19
N GLY A 24 12.92 6.15 7.38
CA GLY A 24 11.99 5.38 6.57
C GLY A 24 12.83 4.67 5.51
N SER A 25 12.96 3.36 5.63
CA SER A 25 14.00 2.63 4.92
C SER A 25 13.48 1.31 4.39
N THR A 26 13.69 1.13 3.08
CA THR A 26 13.61 -0.10 2.30
C THR A 26 12.30 -0.88 2.40
N LEU A 27 11.88 -1.45 1.27
CA LEU A 27 10.86 -2.48 1.20
C LEU A 27 11.34 -3.80 1.82
N LEU A 28 12.64 -3.93 2.10
CA LEU A 28 13.25 -5.18 2.51
C LEU A 28 13.35 -5.28 4.04
N PRO A 29 12.51 -6.11 4.68
CA PRO A 29 12.65 -6.36 6.10
C PRO A 29 13.97 -7.10 6.38
N PRO A 30 14.50 -6.99 7.62
CA PRO A 30 15.74 -7.64 8.03
C PRO A 30 15.74 -9.15 7.79
N PRO A 31 16.91 -9.79 7.62
CA PRO A 31 17.00 -11.24 7.49
C PRO A 31 16.33 -11.96 8.67
N GLY A 32 15.48 -12.94 8.37
CA GLY A 32 14.74 -13.73 9.37
C GLY A 32 13.36 -13.19 9.74
N ASP A 33 12.98 -12.03 9.21
CA ASP A 33 11.60 -11.53 9.35
C ASP A 33 10.61 -12.45 8.60
N PRO A 34 9.44 -12.77 9.17
CA PRO A 34 8.43 -13.59 8.51
C PRO A 34 7.80 -12.95 7.26
N VAL A 35 7.83 -11.61 7.13
CA VAL A 35 7.24 -10.94 5.97
C VAL A 35 8.23 -10.80 4.80
N LEU A 36 7.72 -10.95 3.57
CA LEU A 36 8.56 -10.81 2.37
C LEU A 36 8.93 -9.35 2.10
N PHE A 37 7.99 -8.43 2.29
CA PHE A 37 8.18 -7.00 2.13
C PHE A 37 7.59 -6.27 3.33
N THR A 38 8.10 -5.08 3.60
CA THR A 38 7.49 -4.15 4.57
C THR A 38 6.11 -3.73 4.06
N THR A 39 5.03 -4.07 4.76
CA THR A 39 3.64 -3.74 4.36
C THR A 39 3.04 -2.58 5.17
N SER A 40 3.72 -2.17 6.24
CA SER A 40 3.30 -1.10 7.15
C SER A 40 4.51 -0.40 7.79
N GLY A 41 4.29 0.83 8.26
CA GLY A 41 5.28 1.60 9.02
C GLY A 41 5.76 0.92 10.30
N MET A 42 4.91 0.07 10.89
CA MET A 42 5.15 -0.52 12.21
C MET A 42 6.03 -1.77 12.18
N HIS A 43 6.15 -2.47 11.04
CA HIS A 43 6.93 -3.72 10.98
C HIS A 43 8.36 -3.58 11.53
N PRO A 44 9.17 -2.58 11.10
CA PRO A 44 10.51 -2.37 11.64
C PRO A 44 10.51 -1.97 13.12
N LEU A 45 9.37 -1.53 13.64
CA LEU A 45 9.19 -1.06 15.01
C LEU A 45 8.61 -2.09 15.97
N THR A 46 8.24 -3.28 15.47
CA THR A 46 7.67 -4.37 16.29
C THR A 46 8.46 -4.63 17.58
N PRO A 47 9.80 -4.75 17.59
CA PRO A 47 10.54 -5.02 18.84
C PRO A 47 10.37 -3.92 19.89
N TYR A 48 10.18 -2.66 19.46
CA TYR A 48 10.05 -1.53 20.35
C TYR A 48 8.62 -1.36 20.89
N LEU A 49 7.62 -1.65 20.04
CA LEU A 49 6.22 -1.78 20.45
C LEU A 49 6.04 -2.91 21.48
N GLU A 50 6.86 -3.96 21.41
CA GLU A 50 6.89 -5.04 22.41
C GLU A 50 7.64 -4.68 23.70
N GLY A 51 8.17 -3.45 23.81
CA GLY A 51 8.74 -2.90 25.04
C GLY A 51 10.26 -2.71 25.02
N ARG A 52 10.95 -3.04 23.92
CA ARG A 52 12.37 -2.67 23.77
C ARG A 52 12.49 -1.14 23.66
N PRO A 53 13.42 -0.49 24.36
CA PRO A 53 13.67 0.94 24.16
C PRO A 53 14.21 1.22 22.74
N HIS A 54 13.70 2.25 22.08
CA HIS A 54 14.23 2.71 20.80
C HIS A 54 15.36 3.72 21.02
N PRO A 55 16.49 3.65 20.26
CA PRO A 55 17.67 4.49 20.50
C PRO A 55 17.42 5.99 20.31
N LEU A 56 16.40 6.35 19.52
CA LEU A 56 16.04 7.75 19.27
C LEU A 56 14.96 8.29 20.22
N GLY A 57 14.51 7.52 21.21
CA GLY A 57 13.52 7.96 22.20
C GLY A 57 12.16 7.29 22.03
N SER A 58 11.13 7.88 22.65
CA SER A 58 9.78 7.30 22.79
C SER A 58 8.76 7.82 21.77
N ARG A 59 9.10 8.85 20.99
CA ARG A 59 8.22 9.44 19.96
C ARG A 59 8.92 9.42 18.62
N LEU A 60 8.34 8.76 17.62
CA LEU A 60 9.00 8.54 16.33
C LEU A 60 8.06 8.92 15.18
N VAL A 61 8.62 9.47 14.10
CA VAL A 61 7.87 9.81 12.88
C VAL A 61 8.64 9.33 11.64
N ASN A 62 7.96 8.83 10.62
CA ASN A 62 8.59 8.49 9.34
C ASN A 62 7.63 8.59 8.14
N VAL A 63 8.22 8.38 6.97
CA VAL A 63 7.53 8.05 5.72
C VAL A 63 8.05 6.67 5.31
N GLN A 64 7.22 5.64 5.42
CA GLN A 64 7.60 4.25 5.14
C GLN A 64 7.14 3.84 3.75
N ARG A 65 8.06 3.28 2.94
CA ARG A 65 7.68 2.57 1.71
C ARG A 65 7.03 1.25 2.07
N CYS A 66 5.84 1.01 1.54
CA CYS A 66 5.08 -0.20 1.75
C CYS A 66 4.87 -0.93 0.43
N LEU A 67 4.92 -2.26 0.45
CA LEU A 67 4.47 -3.09 -0.66
C LEU A 67 3.47 -4.12 -0.14
N ARG A 68 2.24 -4.09 -0.65
CA ARG A 68 1.20 -5.05 -0.30
C ARG A 68 0.93 -5.99 -1.46
N THR A 69 1.15 -7.28 -1.23
CA THR A 69 0.87 -8.32 -2.23
C THR A 69 -0.57 -8.86 -2.16
N THR A 70 -1.28 -8.56 -1.07
CA THR A 70 -2.69 -8.91 -0.86
C THR A 70 -3.60 -8.16 -1.83
N ASP A 71 -3.23 -6.93 -2.15
CA ASP A 71 -4.07 -5.98 -2.88
C ASP A 71 -3.84 -6.11 -4.41
N LEU A 72 -2.97 -7.03 -4.85
CA LEU A 72 -2.55 -7.16 -6.26
C LEU A 72 -3.69 -7.41 -7.25
N ASP A 73 -4.75 -8.06 -6.78
CA ASP A 73 -5.91 -8.40 -7.60
C ASP A 73 -6.93 -7.25 -7.68
N GLU A 74 -6.83 -6.26 -6.78
CA GLU A 74 -7.65 -5.04 -6.73
C GLU A 74 -7.01 -3.87 -7.51
N VAL A 75 -5.68 -3.94 -7.71
CA VAL A 75 -4.94 -2.94 -8.50
C VAL A 75 -5.54 -2.77 -9.89
N GLY A 76 -5.83 -1.50 -10.22
CA GLY A 76 -6.57 -1.10 -11.42
C GLY A 76 -7.86 -0.36 -11.06
N ASP A 77 -8.31 -0.48 -9.81
CA ASP A 77 -9.39 0.31 -9.25
C ASP A 77 -8.98 1.78 -8.95
N ALA A 78 -9.78 2.48 -8.15
CA ALA A 78 -9.54 3.88 -7.82
C ALA A 78 -8.66 4.10 -6.58
N THR A 79 -8.40 3.09 -5.74
CA THR A 79 -7.94 3.27 -4.35
C THR A 79 -6.75 2.41 -3.93
N HIS A 80 -6.42 1.36 -4.69
CA HIS A 80 -5.36 0.40 -4.36
C HIS A 80 -4.09 0.58 -5.19
N LEU A 81 -2.95 0.52 -4.50
CA LEU A 81 -1.60 0.55 -5.06
C LEU A 81 -0.82 -0.65 -4.52
N THR A 82 0.02 -1.25 -5.36
CA THR A 82 0.96 -2.29 -4.91
C THR A 82 2.03 -1.68 -4.03
N VAL A 83 2.62 -0.55 -4.45
CA VAL A 83 3.64 0.21 -3.70
C VAL A 83 3.15 1.61 -3.43
N PHE A 84 3.19 1.99 -2.16
CA PHE A 84 2.74 3.30 -1.67
C PHE A 84 3.60 3.75 -0.50
N GLU A 85 3.44 5.02 -0.10
CA GLU A 85 4.08 5.55 1.11
C GLU A 85 3.07 5.69 2.26
N MET A 86 3.45 5.18 3.42
CA MET A 86 2.70 5.31 4.65
C MET A 86 3.39 6.33 5.55
N LEU A 87 2.70 7.43 5.84
CA LEU A 87 3.10 8.41 6.84
C LEU A 87 2.76 7.86 8.22
N GLY A 88 3.76 7.70 9.08
CA GLY A 88 3.60 7.00 10.35
C GLY A 88 4.14 7.78 11.55
N THR A 89 3.45 7.64 12.68
CA THR A 89 3.90 8.14 13.99
C THR A 89 3.74 7.07 15.05
N TRP A 90 4.65 7.10 16.02
CA TRP A 90 4.66 6.12 17.10
C TRP A 90 4.87 6.78 18.45
N SER A 91 4.05 6.34 19.41
CA SER A 91 4.25 6.53 20.85
C SER A 91 4.69 5.21 21.45
N LEU A 92 5.91 5.15 21.99
CA LEU A 92 6.45 3.98 22.67
C LEU A 92 6.28 4.12 24.19
N GLY A 93 5.03 4.14 24.65
CA GLY A 93 4.67 4.30 26.05
C GLY A 93 4.75 5.75 26.56
N ASP A 94 4.52 6.74 25.70
CA ASP A 94 4.66 8.17 26.02
C ASP A 94 3.32 8.90 26.11
N TYR A 95 2.57 8.94 25.01
CA TYR A 95 1.21 9.44 24.92
C TYR A 95 0.23 8.36 24.46
N ASP A 96 -1.06 8.61 24.64
CA ASP A 96 -2.17 7.68 24.37
C ASP A 96 -2.94 8.00 23.07
N GLY A 97 -3.90 7.15 22.73
CA GLY A 97 -4.76 7.28 21.54
C GLY A 97 -5.42 8.65 21.40
N PRO A 98 -6.11 9.18 22.43
CA PRO A 98 -6.74 10.49 22.36
C PRO A 98 -5.77 11.62 22.00
N ARG A 99 -4.56 11.68 22.58
CA ARG A 99 -3.59 12.69 22.18
C ARG A 99 -3.15 12.52 20.71
N SER A 100 -3.03 11.28 20.23
CA SER A 100 -2.73 10.99 18.83
C SER A 100 -3.80 11.55 17.89
N LEU A 101 -5.07 11.30 18.22
CA LEU A 101 -6.23 11.74 17.44
C LEU A 101 -6.38 13.27 17.44
N ASP A 102 -6.17 13.92 18.58
CA ASP A 102 -6.16 15.39 18.71
C ASP A 102 -5.10 16.02 17.79
N TRP A 103 -3.89 15.47 17.79
CA TRP A 103 -2.84 15.90 16.86
C TRP A 103 -3.16 15.58 15.41
N GLY A 104 -3.75 14.43 15.12
CA GLY A 104 -4.18 14.06 13.76
C GLY A 104 -5.24 15.03 13.23
N TYR A 105 -6.25 15.33 14.03
CA TYR A 105 -7.30 16.31 13.72
C TYR A 105 -6.71 17.71 13.47
N GLY A 106 -5.81 18.19 14.32
CA GLY A 106 -5.14 19.48 14.13
C GLY A 106 -4.30 19.53 12.85
N LEU A 107 -3.62 18.43 12.47
CA LEU A 107 -2.90 18.37 11.20
C LEU A 107 -3.86 18.47 10.02
N LEU A 108 -4.92 17.66 10.01
CA LEU A 108 -5.87 17.62 8.89
C LEU A 108 -6.57 18.98 8.72
N THR A 109 -7.04 19.57 9.81
CA THR A 109 -7.85 20.80 9.76
C THR A 109 -7.00 22.06 9.67
N GLU A 110 -6.11 22.30 10.62
CA GLU A 110 -5.31 23.52 10.67
C GLU A 110 -4.08 23.44 9.76
N GLY A 111 -3.41 22.28 9.73
CA GLY A 111 -2.18 22.09 8.95
C GLY A 111 -2.43 21.94 7.44
N LEU A 112 -3.49 21.22 7.07
CA LEU A 112 -3.81 20.90 5.67
C LEU A 112 -5.05 21.63 5.15
N GLY A 113 -5.79 22.34 6.01
CA GLY A 113 -6.95 23.14 5.62
C GLY A 113 -8.19 22.32 5.26
N ILE A 114 -8.29 21.07 5.73
CA ILE A 114 -9.45 20.22 5.47
C ILE A 114 -10.63 20.75 6.29
N ASP A 115 -11.76 20.96 5.60
CA ASP A 115 -13.02 21.31 6.24
C ASP A 115 -13.46 20.21 7.22
N PRO A 116 -13.64 20.50 8.52
CA PRO A 116 -14.13 19.53 9.49
C PRO A 116 -15.45 18.85 9.09
N GLY A 117 -16.30 19.53 8.30
CA GLY A 117 -17.55 18.96 7.77
C GLY A 117 -17.35 17.82 6.75
N ARG A 118 -16.11 17.58 6.32
CA ARG A 118 -15.72 16.47 5.45
C ARG A 118 -15.02 15.33 6.18
N LEU A 119 -14.96 15.39 7.52
CA LEU A 119 -14.40 14.34 8.36
C LEU A 119 -15.49 13.40 8.88
N HIS A 120 -15.14 12.13 9.02
CA HIS A 120 -15.88 11.15 9.82
C HIS A 120 -14.86 10.26 10.51
N ALA A 121 -15.18 9.77 11.70
CA ALA A 121 -14.34 8.81 12.39
C ALA A 121 -15.06 7.48 12.59
N THR A 122 -14.30 6.41 12.70
CA THR A 122 -14.75 5.14 13.26
C THR A 122 -14.02 4.88 14.58
N VAL A 123 -14.68 4.22 15.53
CA VAL A 123 -14.11 3.91 16.86
C VAL A 123 -14.51 2.50 17.26
N TYR A 124 -13.58 1.78 17.88
CA TYR A 124 -13.83 0.44 18.40
C TYR A 124 -14.99 0.40 19.42
N ALA A 125 -16.02 -0.37 19.09
CA ALA A 125 -17.27 -0.48 19.82
C ALA A 125 -17.17 -1.35 21.09
N GLY A 126 -16.11 -2.16 21.22
CA GLY A 126 -16.00 -3.19 22.25
C GLY A 126 -16.62 -4.52 21.82
N ASP A 127 -16.15 -5.60 22.43
CA ASP A 127 -16.70 -6.95 22.27
C ASP A 127 -16.65 -7.72 23.61
N ASP A 128 -16.92 -9.02 23.57
CA ASP A 128 -16.90 -9.90 24.74
C ASP A 128 -15.51 -10.00 25.42
N ARG A 129 -14.45 -9.58 24.73
CA ARG A 129 -13.05 -9.75 25.12
C ARG A 129 -12.43 -8.44 25.58
N THR A 130 -12.84 -7.32 25.01
CA THR A 130 -12.25 -5.99 25.25
C THR A 130 -13.28 -4.87 25.26
N GLU A 131 -13.04 -3.87 26.11
CA GLU A 131 -13.94 -2.74 26.30
C GLU A 131 -13.95 -1.78 25.10
N GLN A 132 -15.06 -1.04 24.96
CA GLN A 132 -15.18 0.06 24.01
C GLN A 132 -14.11 1.14 24.22
N ASP A 133 -13.59 1.73 23.14
CA ASP A 133 -12.70 2.88 23.21
C ASP A 133 -13.46 4.19 23.48
N THR A 134 -13.95 4.30 24.71
CA THR A 134 -14.71 5.48 25.17
C THR A 134 -13.88 6.77 25.19
N ALA A 135 -12.55 6.67 25.23
CA ALA A 135 -11.68 7.84 25.28
C ALA A 135 -11.61 8.52 23.90
N SER A 136 -11.40 7.73 22.85
CA SER A 136 -11.42 8.22 21.46
C SER A 136 -12.82 8.71 21.06
N LEU A 137 -13.88 7.99 21.45
CA LEU A 137 -15.26 8.41 21.18
C LEU A 137 -15.57 9.80 21.78
N ARG A 138 -15.19 10.04 23.04
CA ARG A 138 -15.43 11.33 23.72
C ARG A 138 -14.67 12.46 23.04
N LEU A 139 -13.40 12.24 22.70
CA LEU A 139 -12.61 13.24 22.00
C LEU A 139 -13.26 13.66 20.68
N TRP A 140 -13.71 12.70 19.86
CA TRP A 140 -14.37 13.02 18.60
C TRP A 140 -15.68 13.78 18.79
N GLN A 141 -16.46 13.44 19.82
CA GLN A 141 -17.67 14.17 20.19
C GLN A 141 -17.36 15.61 20.61
N ASP A 142 -16.31 15.83 21.40
CA ASP A 142 -15.86 17.15 21.84
C ASP A 142 -15.39 18.01 20.65
N LEU A 143 -14.75 17.38 19.65
CA LEU A 143 -14.34 18.01 18.39
C LEU A 143 -15.49 18.22 17.40
N GLY A 144 -16.67 17.63 17.66
CA GLY A 144 -17.83 17.70 16.77
C GLY A 144 -17.72 16.85 15.50
N VAL A 145 -16.83 15.86 15.46
CA VAL A 145 -16.66 14.95 14.33
C VAL A 145 -17.67 13.80 14.46
N PRO A 146 -18.45 13.46 13.41
CA PRO A 146 -19.34 12.31 13.43
C PRO A 146 -18.58 10.99 13.62
N VAL A 147 -19.14 10.08 14.42
CA VAL A 147 -18.52 8.78 14.75
C VAL A 147 -19.45 7.63 14.43
N GLU A 148 -18.89 6.59 13.80
CA GLU A 148 -19.50 5.27 13.65
C GLU A 148 -18.76 4.27 14.53
N LEU A 149 -19.50 3.43 15.27
CA LEU A 149 -18.91 2.41 16.14
C LEU A 149 -18.85 1.08 15.39
N THR A 150 -17.66 0.50 15.25
CA THR A 150 -17.47 -0.82 14.62
C THR A 150 -16.64 -1.75 15.52
N VAL A 151 -16.67 -3.05 15.26
CA VAL A 151 -15.89 -4.05 16.02
C VAL A 151 -14.77 -4.61 15.15
N GLU A 152 -15.12 -5.26 14.05
CA GLU A 152 -14.16 -5.96 13.18
C GLU A 152 -13.23 -4.98 12.47
N ASP A 153 -13.77 -3.87 11.96
CA ASP A 153 -12.99 -2.85 11.25
C ASP A 153 -12.11 -2.02 12.18
N ASN A 154 -12.47 -1.91 13.48
CA ASN A 154 -11.71 -1.13 14.45
C ASN A 154 -10.84 -1.95 15.43
N TRP A 155 -10.38 -3.12 14.98
CA TRP A 155 -9.40 -3.92 15.72
C TRP A 155 -8.20 -4.26 14.83
N TRP A 156 -7.08 -3.59 15.09
CA TRP A 156 -5.87 -3.81 14.31
C TRP A 156 -4.95 -4.86 14.94
N SER A 157 -4.24 -5.64 14.13
CA SER A 157 -3.27 -6.64 14.59
C SER A 157 -2.08 -6.78 13.65
N ASN A 158 -0.88 -6.96 14.22
CA ASN A 158 0.37 -7.14 13.47
C ASN A 158 0.50 -8.51 12.75
N GLY A 159 -0.61 -9.21 12.59
CA GLY A 159 -0.65 -10.59 12.13
C GLY A 159 -1.33 -11.53 13.13
N PRO A 160 -1.19 -12.86 12.94
CA PRO A 160 -1.88 -13.86 13.74
C PRO A 160 -1.37 -13.94 15.19
N VAL A 161 -0.17 -13.42 15.46
CA VAL A 161 0.48 -13.37 16.78
C VAL A 161 1.25 -12.06 16.87
N GLY A 162 1.22 -11.40 18.03
CA GLY A 162 1.95 -10.15 18.25
C GLY A 162 1.09 -8.99 18.76
N PRO A 163 1.62 -7.75 18.75
CA PRO A 163 0.91 -6.57 19.22
C PRO A 163 -0.39 -6.32 18.45
N CYS A 164 -1.42 -5.93 19.18
CA CYS A 164 -2.74 -5.59 18.66
C CYS A 164 -3.49 -4.66 19.63
N GLY A 165 -4.60 -4.10 19.16
CA GLY A 165 -5.48 -3.31 20.01
C GLY A 165 -6.61 -2.64 19.23
N PRO A 166 -7.48 -1.92 19.96
CA PRO A 166 -8.49 -1.10 19.34
C PRO A 166 -7.83 0.05 18.57
N ASP A 167 -8.50 0.50 17.53
CA ASP A 167 -8.10 1.69 16.80
C ASP A 167 -9.27 2.67 16.61
N SER A 168 -8.93 3.82 16.04
CA SER A 168 -9.88 4.76 15.49
C SER A 168 -9.35 5.25 14.14
N GLU A 169 -10.19 5.17 13.12
CA GLU A 169 -9.83 5.56 11.77
C GLU A 169 -10.52 6.88 11.39
N VAL A 170 -9.83 7.67 10.58
CA VAL A 170 -10.31 8.95 10.06
C VAL A 170 -10.60 8.81 8.57
N PHE A 171 -11.79 9.22 8.18
CA PHE A 171 -12.30 9.18 6.82
C PHE A 171 -12.51 10.59 6.29
N LEU A 172 -12.23 10.76 5.00
CA LEU A 172 -12.50 11.98 4.25
C LEU A 172 -13.57 11.75 3.20
N TRP A 173 -14.48 12.71 3.09
CA TRP A 173 -15.51 12.71 2.06
C TRP A 173 -14.93 13.06 0.69
N SER A 174 -14.98 12.11 -0.25
CA SER A 174 -14.58 12.32 -1.66
C SER A 174 -15.74 12.73 -2.57
N GLY A 175 -16.99 12.63 -2.09
CA GLY A 175 -18.18 12.94 -2.87
C GLY A 175 -18.43 14.44 -3.09
N GLU A 176 -19.35 14.73 -4.01
CA GLU A 176 -19.86 16.08 -4.23
C GLU A 176 -20.89 16.45 -3.15
N GLY A 177 -20.87 17.72 -2.69
CA GLY A 177 -21.77 18.21 -1.65
C GLY A 177 -21.45 17.67 -0.24
N PRO A 178 -22.31 17.95 0.75
CA PRO A 178 -22.16 17.43 2.10
C PRO A 178 -22.51 15.93 2.16
N PRO A 179 -21.82 15.14 3.01
CA PRO A 179 -22.12 13.73 3.18
C PRO A 179 -23.48 13.49 3.85
N THR A 180 -24.14 12.39 3.48
CA THR A 180 -25.44 11.98 4.05
C THR A 180 -25.47 10.52 4.54
N SER A 181 -24.31 9.87 4.56
CA SER A 181 -24.12 8.46 4.92
C SER A 181 -22.87 8.32 5.81
N THR A 182 -22.59 7.10 6.29
CA THR A 182 -21.43 6.77 7.13
C THR A 182 -20.40 5.94 6.35
N PRO A 183 -19.15 5.81 6.84
CA PRO A 183 -18.10 5.07 6.17
C PRO A 183 -18.45 3.64 5.77
N THR A 184 -19.14 2.88 6.64
CA THR A 184 -19.48 1.47 6.33
C THR A 184 -20.57 1.31 5.26
N ARG A 185 -21.18 2.41 4.80
CA ARG A 185 -22.34 2.41 3.91
C ARG A 185 -22.12 3.15 2.60
N ASP A 186 -20.98 3.82 2.44
CA ASP A 186 -20.72 4.67 1.28
C ASP A 186 -19.22 4.77 1.00
N ASP A 187 -18.78 4.11 -0.06
CA ASP A 187 -17.37 4.03 -0.50
C ASP A 187 -16.76 5.40 -0.85
N ARG A 188 -17.57 6.46 -0.92
CA ARG A 188 -17.06 7.84 -1.07
C ARG A 188 -16.39 8.35 0.20
N TRP A 189 -16.59 7.70 1.34
CA TRP A 189 -15.75 7.90 2.52
C TRP A 189 -14.45 7.12 2.36
N VAL A 190 -13.35 7.84 2.18
CA VAL A 190 -12.04 7.24 2.00
C VAL A 190 -11.30 7.26 3.32
N GLU A 191 -10.93 6.08 3.81
CA GLU A 191 -10.03 5.93 4.96
C GLU A 191 -8.66 6.55 4.61
N VAL A 192 -8.27 7.56 5.37
CA VAL A 192 -6.98 8.25 5.16
C VAL A 192 -5.96 7.99 6.25
N TRP A 193 -6.41 7.69 7.47
CA TRP A 193 -5.53 7.60 8.62
C TRP A 193 -6.10 6.68 9.70
N ASN A 194 -5.37 5.62 10.05
CA ASN A 194 -5.69 4.75 11.18
C ASN A 194 -4.78 5.09 12.39
N HIS A 195 -5.36 5.24 13.57
CA HIS A 195 -4.67 5.43 14.85
C HIS A 195 -4.91 4.23 15.79
N VAL A 196 -3.94 3.31 15.83
CA VAL A 196 -4.01 2.09 16.64
C VAL A 196 -3.49 2.33 18.05
N THR A 197 -4.31 2.01 19.05
CA THR A 197 -3.92 1.97 20.46
C THR A 197 -3.48 0.55 20.84
N MET A 198 -2.21 0.26 20.57
CA MET A 198 -1.59 -1.03 20.88
C MET A 198 -1.57 -1.27 22.39
N SER A 199 -2.42 -2.19 22.84
CA SER A 199 -2.69 -2.44 24.26
C SER A 199 -2.58 -3.91 24.65
N HIS A 200 -2.63 -4.81 23.66
CA HIS A 200 -2.61 -6.25 23.87
C HIS A 200 -1.56 -6.92 22.99
N ARG A 201 -1.14 -8.12 23.38
CA ARG A 201 -0.44 -9.07 22.54
C ARG A 201 -1.33 -10.29 22.37
N ARG A 202 -1.54 -10.70 21.12
CA ARG A 202 -2.17 -11.98 20.77
C ARG A 202 -1.13 -13.09 20.85
N LEU A 203 -1.44 -14.16 21.58
CA LEU A 203 -0.62 -15.37 21.69
C LEU A 203 -1.03 -16.41 20.63
N ASP A 204 -0.23 -17.47 20.49
CA ASP A 204 -0.47 -18.55 19.50
C ASP A 204 -1.82 -19.25 19.70
N ASP A 205 -2.33 -19.32 20.94
CA ASP A 205 -3.65 -19.89 21.26
C ASP A 205 -4.81 -18.89 21.02
N GLY A 206 -4.51 -17.71 20.50
CA GLY A 206 -5.46 -16.63 20.24
C GLY A 206 -5.83 -15.79 21.46
N SER A 207 -5.33 -16.11 22.66
CA SER A 207 -5.58 -15.32 23.86
C SER A 207 -4.91 -13.93 23.78
N LEU A 208 -5.52 -12.95 24.45
CA LEU A 208 -5.00 -11.57 24.51
C LEU A 208 -4.41 -11.33 25.89
N VAL A 209 -3.15 -10.92 25.94
CA VAL A 209 -2.48 -10.49 27.17
C VAL A 209 -2.14 -9.00 27.10
N PRO A 210 -2.31 -8.22 28.18
CA PRO A 210 -1.97 -6.80 28.16
C PRO A 210 -0.49 -6.57 27.87
N LEU A 211 -0.18 -5.56 27.04
CA LEU A 211 1.19 -5.10 26.84
C LEU A 211 1.71 -4.37 28.10
N PRO A 212 3.02 -4.44 28.40
CA PRO A 212 3.61 -3.72 29.53
C PRO A 212 3.46 -2.20 29.44
N ARG A 213 3.31 -1.68 28.22
CA ARG A 213 3.10 -0.26 27.91
C ARG A 213 2.05 -0.15 26.83
N ARG A 214 1.16 0.83 26.96
CA ARG A 214 0.25 1.21 25.87
C ARG A 214 1.05 2.04 24.86
N ASN A 215 1.04 1.61 23.61
CA ASN A 215 1.71 2.31 22.54
C ASN A 215 0.65 2.88 21.58
N VAL A 216 1.09 3.83 20.76
CA VAL A 216 0.32 4.31 19.62
C VAL A 216 1.12 3.99 18.36
N ASP A 217 0.42 3.47 17.36
CA ASP A 217 0.91 3.27 16.01
C ASP A 217 -0.09 3.93 15.06
N THR A 218 0.36 4.78 14.16
CA THR A 218 -0.51 5.42 13.19
C THR A 218 -0.04 5.14 11.77
N GLY A 219 -0.97 4.92 10.85
CA GLY A 219 -0.68 4.79 9.42
C GLY A 219 -1.61 5.66 8.59
N LEU A 220 -1.03 6.60 7.84
CA LEU A 220 -1.73 7.46 6.89
C LEU A 220 -1.23 7.17 5.47
N GLY A 221 -2.13 6.85 4.54
CA GLY A 221 -1.76 6.60 3.14
C GLY A 221 -1.47 7.91 2.38
N LEU A 222 -0.20 8.15 2.04
CA LEU A 222 0.24 9.42 1.44
C LEU A 222 -0.50 9.73 0.14
N GLU A 223 -0.54 8.78 -0.80
CA GLU A 223 -1.17 8.96 -2.11
C GLU A 223 -2.69 9.14 -1.99
N ARG A 224 -3.34 8.44 -1.05
CA ARG A 224 -4.78 8.60 -0.79
C ARG A 224 -5.09 10.02 -0.33
N LEU A 225 -4.36 10.53 0.66
CA LEU A 225 -4.55 11.88 1.15
C LEU A 225 -4.19 12.93 0.09
N ALA A 226 -3.08 12.74 -0.63
CA ALA A 226 -2.66 13.63 -1.70
C ALA A 226 -3.73 13.75 -2.79
N THR A 227 -4.28 12.63 -3.26
CA THR A 227 -5.39 12.61 -4.23
C THR A 227 -6.55 13.48 -3.75
N LEU A 228 -7.00 13.31 -2.51
CA LEU A 228 -8.14 14.06 -1.99
C LEU A 228 -7.85 15.56 -1.86
N LEU A 229 -6.65 15.94 -1.40
CA LEU A 229 -6.23 17.34 -1.31
C LEU A 229 -6.03 18.00 -2.69
N GLN A 230 -5.76 17.20 -3.72
CA GLN A 230 -5.61 17.65 -5.10
C GLN A 230 -6.95 17.61 -5.87
N GLY A 231 -8.03 17.15 -5.24
CA GLY A 231 -9.36 17.06 -5.84
C GLY A 231 -9.53 15.88 -6.82
N GLY A 232 -8.62 14.91 -6.79
CA GLY A 232 -8.70 13.68 -7.57
C GLY A 232 -9.71 12.69 -6.99
N ARG A 233 -10.16 11.76 -7.83
CA ARG A 233 -11.09 10.67 -7.48
C ARG A 233 -10.43 9.31 -7.46
N SER A 234 -9.16 9.25 -7.86
CA SER A 234 -8.36 8.05 -7.89
C SER A 234 -6.95 8.31 -7.38
N VAL A 235 -6.35 7.34 -6.68
CA VAL A 235 -4.93 7.38 -6.29
C VAL A 235 -4.00 7.57 -7.49
N PHE A 236 -4.43 7.19 -8.69
CA PHE A 236 -3.69 7.41 -9.93
C PHE A 236 -3.76 8.83 -10.48
N GLU A 237 -4.60 9.70 -9.90
CA GLU A 237 -4.75 11.09 -10.31
C GLU A 237 -3.88 12.06 -9.51
N CYS A 238 -3.20 11.61 -8.46
CA CYS A 238 -2.25 12.46 -7.75
C CYS A 238 -0.96 12.69 -8.55
N ASP A 239 -0.27 13.78 -8.21
CA ASP A 239 0.92 14.30 -8.89
C ASP A 239 2.04 13.27 -9.10
N VAL A 240 2.19 12.29 -8.21
CA VAL A 240 3.22 11.23 -8.36
C VAL A 240 2.97 10.34 -9.58
N PHE A 241 1.72 10.24 -10.07
CA PHE A 241 1.34 9.49 -11.26
C PHE A 241 1.25 10.37 -12.52
N ASP A 242 1.37 11.70 -12.42
CA ASP A 242 1.27 12.60 -13.56
C ASP A 242 2.21 12.25 -14.72
N PRO A 243 3.51 11.94 -14.49
CA PRO A 243 4.39 11.55 -15.57
C PRO A 243 3.94 10.24 -16.23
N TRP A 244 3.49 9.26 -15.44
CA TRP A 244 3.02 7.95 -15.92
C TRP A 244 1.78 8.12 -16.81
N ARG A 245 0.78 8.88 -16.37
CA ARG A 245 -0.43 9.18 -17.13
C ARG A 245 -0.16 9.94 -18.43
N ARG A 246 0.88 10.78 -18.47
CA ARG A 246 1.26 11.53 -19.68
C ARG A 246 2.03 10.69 -20.70
N LEU A 247 2.93 9.83 -20.23
CA LEU A 247 3.96 9.22 -21.10
C LEU A 247 3.60 7.79 -21.52
N VAL A 248 2.96 7.00 -20.66
CA VAL A 248 2.58 5.61 -20.97
C VAL A 248 1.60 5.52 -22.15
N PRO A 249 0.55 6.37 -22.26
CA PRO A 249 -0.38 6.30 -23.38
C PRO A 249 0.25 6.53 -24.77
N GLY A 250 1.36 7.26 -24.82
CA GLY A 250 2.12 7.49 -26.06
C GLY A 250 2.90 6.27 -26.53
N LEU A 251 3.16 5.30 -25.64
CA LEU A 251 3.78 4.02 -25.96
C LEU A 251 2.72 2.95 -26.21
N TRP A 252 1.69 2.89 -25.35
CA TRP A 252 0.65 1.88 -25.41
C TRP A 252 -0.74 2.52 -25.25
N PRO A 253 -1.64 2.38 -26.23
CA PRO A 253 -3.01 2.89 -26.13
C PRO A 253 -3.84 1.95 -25.24
N LEU A 254 -3.88 2.24 -23.94
CA LEU A 254 -4.57 1.44 -22.93
C LEU A 254 -5.89 2.09 -22.54
N ASP A 255 -6.89 1.29 -22.17
CA ASP A 255 -8.04 1.79 -21.43
C ASP A 255 -7.63 2.19 -20.00
N GLU A 256 -8.51 2.91 -19.31
CA GLU A 256 -8.20 3.51 -18.02
C GLU A 256 -7.80 2.46 -16.95
N PRO A 257 -8.51 1.34 -16.75
CA PRO A 257 -8.09 0.31 -15.79
C PRO A 257 -6.74 -0.33 -16.15
N SER A 258 -6.49 -0.61 -17.44
CA SER A 258 -5.21 -1.16 -17.90
C SER A 258 -4.06 -0.17 -17.69
N LEU A 259 -4.27 1.11 -17.95
CA LEU A 259 -3.28 2.17 -17.72
C LEU A 259 -2.89 2.24 -16.24
N ARG A 260 -3.88 2.15 -15.33
CA ARG A 260 -3.65 2.14 -13.88
C ARG A 260 -2.84 0.91 -13.46
N LEU A 261 -3.26 -0.27 -13.89
CA LEU A 261 -2.56 -1.52 -13.57
C LEU A 261 -1.12 -1.51 -14.06
N VAL A 262 -0.90 -1.15 -15.33
CA VAL A 262 0.44 -1.08 -15.91
C VAL A 262 1.30 -0.04 -15.19
N SER A 263 0.76 1.15 -14.91
CA SER A 263 1.48 2.22 -14.21
C SER A 263 1.87 1.80 -12.79
N ASP A 264 0.94 1.23 -12.02
CA ASP A 264 1.22 0.71 -10.67
C ASP A 264 2.29 -0.38 -10.69
N HIS A 265 2.13 -1.40 -11.52
CA HIS A 265 3.01 -2.56 -11.50
C HIS A 265 4.41 -2.23 -12.01
N LEU A 266 4.54 -1.37 -13.03
CA LEU A 266 5.84 -0.91 -13.50
C LEU A 266 6.50 0.00 -12.46
N ARG A 267 5.78 0.97 -11.87
CA ARG A 267 6.28 1.79 -10.77
C ARG A 267 6.77 0.91 -9.61
N SER A 268 5.97 -0.06 -9.21
CA SER A 268 6.30 -1.01 -8.14
C SER A 268 7.52 -1.86 -8.47
N ALA A 269 7.64 -2.32 -9.71
CA ALA A 269 8.82 -3.05 -10.16
C ALA A 269 10.10 -2.18 -10.12
N VAL A 270 10.00 -0.89 -10.49
CA VAL A 270 11.10 0.08 -10.35
C VAL A 270 11.55 0.17 -8.89
N VAL A 271 10.61 0.33 -7.95
CA VAL A 271 10.95 0.45 -6.52
C VAL A 271 11.58 -0.84 -5.98
N VAL A 272 11.02 -2.01 -6.32
CA VAL A 272 11.56 -3.31 -5.90
C VAL A 272 12.97 -3.55 -6.46
N LEU A 273 13.22 -3.17 -7.72
CA LEU A 273 14.56 -3.21 -8.34
C LEU A 273 15.52 -2.22 -7.68
N GLY A 274 15.02 -1.03 -7.32
CA GLY A 274 15.75 0.03 -6.63
C GLY A 274 16.27 -0.40 -5.26
N ASP A 275 15.51 -1.25 -4.55
CA ASP A 275 15.95 -1.85 -3.28
C ASP A 275 16.81 -3.11 -3.48
N GLY A 276 17.23 -3.39 -4.73
CA GLY A 276 18.21 -4.44 -5.04
C GLY A 276 17.64 -5.82 -5.29
N VAL A 277 16.31 -6.00 -5.27
CA VAL A 277 15.69 -7.27 -5.65
C VAL A 277 15.91 -7.52 -7.14
N ARG A 278 16.08 -8.78 -7.51
CA ARG A 278 16.15 -9.20 -8.92
C ARG A 278 15.12 -10.29 -9.19
N PRO A 279 14.60 -10.39 -10.43
CA PRO A 279 13.63 -11.41 -10.79
C PRO A 279 14.17 -12.83 -10.52
N ALA A 280 13.37 -13.64 -9.83
CA ALA A 280 13.74 -15.00 -9.44
C ALA A 280 12.51 -15.93 -9.45
N ALA A 281 12.75 -17.23 -9.28
CA ALA A 281 11.66 -18.22 -9.24
C ALA A 281 10.95 -18.28 -7.88
N THR A 282 11.54 -17.74 -6.82
CA THR A 282 11.00 -17.81 -5.45
C THR A 282 11.18 -16.50 -4.70
N GLY A 283 10.48 -16.35 -3.57
CA GLY A 283 10.60 -15.22 -2.66
C GLY A 283 10.30 -13.87 -3.31
N ARG A 284 11.04 -12.83 -2.91
CA ARG A 284 10.86 -11.46 -3.40
C ARG A 284 11.02 -11.34 -4.92
N GLY A 285 11.95 -12.09 -5.50
CA GLY A 285 12.17 -12.08 -6.94
C GLY A 285 11.03 -12.71 -7.74
N TYR A 286 10.27 -13.63 -7.13
CA TYR A 286 9.04 -14.16 -7.73
C TYR A 286 7.93 -13.12 -7.75
N VAL A 287 7.77 -12.35 -6.67
CA VAL A 287 6.80 -11.24 -6.63
C VAL A 287 7.11 -10.20 -7.70
N LEU A 288 8.37 -9.77 -7.83
CA LEU A 288 8.79 -8.86 -8.91
C LEU A 288 8.44 -9.42 -10.29
N ARG A 289 8.72 -10.70 -10.53
CA ARG A 289 8.37 -11.36 -11.79
C ARG A 289 6.85 -11.39 -12.01
N ARG A 290 6.04 -11.63 -10.97
CA ARG A 290 4.57 -11.62 -11.05
C ARG A 290 4.05 -10.25 -11.47
N LEU A 291 4.55 -9.17 -10.86
CA LEU A 291 4.20 -7.78 -11.22
C LEU A 291 4.50 -7.48 -12.69
N LEU A 292 5.74 -7.76 -13.11
CA LEU A 292 6.17 -7.52 -14.50
C LEU A 292 5.34 -8.31 -15.50
N ARG A 293 5.07 -9.58 -15.21
CA ARG A 293 4.28 -10.43 -16.12
C ARG A 293 2.83 -10.00 -16.21
N ARG A 294 2.21 -9.54 -15.11
CA ARG A 294 0.84 -9.00 -15.15
C ARG A 294 0.75 -7.74 -16.02
N ALA A 295 1.69 -6.80 -15.86
CA ALA A 295 1.77 -5.63 -16.73
C ALA A 295 2.01 -6.05 -18.20
N LEU A 296 2.96 -6.96 -18.45
CA LEU A 296 3.28 -7.42 -19.80
C LEU A 296 2.13 -8.17 -20.47
N THR A 297 1.32 -8.95 -19.74
CA THR A 297 0.13 -9.60 -20.30
C THR A 297 -0.83 -8.57 -20.89
N VAL A 298 -1.03 -7.43 -20.20
CA VAL A 298 -1.86 -6.32 -20.70
C VAL A 298 -1.20 -5.64 -21.91
N LEU A 299 0.10 -5.35 -21.84
CA LEU A 299 0.81 -4.66 -22.91
C LEU A 299 0.91 -5.49 -24.20
N TRP A 300 1.02 -6.81 -24.09
CA TRP A 300 1.27 -7.69 -25.22
C TRP A 300 0.03 -8.04 -26.04
N GLN A 301 -1.16 -7.66 -25.59
CA GLN A 301 -2.36 -7.64 -26.44
C GLN A 301 -2.28 -6.58 -27.55
N GLY A 302 -1.27 -5.68 -27.49
CA GLY A 302 -1.03 -4.61 -28.44
C GLY A 302 0.11 -4.85 -29.43
N ASP A 303 0.80 -3.76 -29.79
CA ASP A 303 1.87 -3.76 -30.79
C ASP A 303 3.19 -4.33 -30.23
N PRO A 304 3.72 -5.45 -30.77
CA PRO A 304 4.97 -6.06 -30.32
C PRO A 304 6.22 -5.23 -30.65
N SER A 305 6.08 -4.09 -31.34
CA SER A 305 7.19 -3.18 -31.65
C SER A 305 7.69 -2.38 -30.45
N ARG A 306 6.88 -2.28 -29.37
CA ARG A 306 7.21 -1.54 -28.15
C ARG A 306 7.60 -2.47 -27.03
N THR A 307 8.67 -2.11 -26.34
CA THR A 307 9.26 -2.89 -25.25
C THR A 307 9.29 -2.07 -23.97
N LEU A 308 9.40 -2.73 -22.81
CA LEU A 308 9.71 -2.07 -21.55
C LEU A 308 11.06 -1.33 -21.58
N GLY A 309 11.95 -1.70 -22.51
CA GLY A 309 13.18 -0.96 -22.78
C GLY A 309 12.96 0.42 -23.39
N ASP A 310 11.79 0.67 -23.99
CA ASP A 310 11.41 1.96 -24.57
C ASP A 310 10.77 2.92 -23.55
N LEU A 311 10.62 2.49 -22.29
CA LEU A 311 10.16 3.37 -21.22
C LEU A 311 11.10 4.58 -21.08
N PRO A 312 10.57 5.83 -21.07
CA PRO A 312 11.36 7.01 -20.87
C PRO A 312 12.20 6.91 -19.59
N PRO A 313 13.54 7.11 -19.64
CA PRO A 313 14.38 7.06 -18.44
C PRO A 313 13.96 8.06 -17.36
N GLU A 314 13.27 9.14 -17.74
CA GLU A 314 12.68 10.11 -16.82
C GLU A 314 11.54 9.55 -15.97
N LEU A 315 10.74 8.60 -16.46
CA LEU A 315 9.72 7.92 -15.64
C LEU A 315 10.37 7.10 -14.53
N VAL A 316 11.38 6.31 -14.90
CA VAL A 316 12.11 5.48 -13.95
C VAL A 316 12.82 6.37 -12.93
N ARG A 317 13.47 7.45 -13.37
CA ARG A 317 14.12 8.42 -12.48
C ARG A 317 13.11 9.08 -11.54
N HIS A 318 11.98 9.55 -12.07
CA HIS A 318 10.90 10.16 -11.27
C HIS A 318 10.44 9.23 -10.14
N THR A 319 10.21 7.95 -10.44
CA THR A 319 9.84 6.98 -9.41
C THR A 319 10.96 6.75 -8.40
N LEU A 320 12.21 6.55 -8.85
CA LEU A 320 13.34 6.36 -7.94
C LEU A 320 13.56 7.58 -7.02
N ASP A 321 13.43 8.79 -7.56
CA ASP A 321 13.60 10.05 -6.82
C ASP A 321 12.50 10.23 -5.77
N HIS A 322 11.23 10.01 -6.15
CA HIS A 322 10.08 10.06 -5.23
C HIS A 322 10.30 9.11 -4.05
N PHE A 323 10.72 7.88 -4.33
CA PHE A 323 11.01 6.91 -3.29
C PHE A 323 12.37 7.14 -2.62
N ARG A 324 13.22 8.08 -3.04
CA ARG A 324 14.58 8.32 -2.48
C ARG A 324 15.51 7.10 -2.65
N GLN A 325 15.58 6.56 -3.86
CA GLN A 325 16.43 5.43 -4.22
C GLN A 325 17.55 5.88 -5.16
N ASP A 326 18.80 5.73 -4.71
CA ASP A 326 19.99 6.10 -5.50
C ASP A 326 20.43 4.93 -6.39
N VAL A 327 19.72 4.75 -7.51
CA VAL A 327 20.01 3.72 -8.51
C VAL A 327 19.98 4.34 -9.90
N ASP A 328 20.92 3.94 -10.77
CA ASP A 328 20.91 4.35 -12.17
C ASP A 328 19.66 3.81 -12.89
N PRO A 329 18.78 4.67 -13.45
CA PRO A 329 17.62 4.27 -14.24
C PRO A 329 17.96 3.28 -15.36
N GLY A 330 19.17 3.37 -15.94
CA GLY A 330 19.63 2.46 -16.99
C GLY A 330 19.78 1.01 -16.51
N VAL A 331 20.14 0.79 -15.23
CA VAL A 331 20.19 -0.55 -14.63
C VAL A 331 18.80 -1.15 -14.56
N VAL A 332 17.82 -0.37 -14.11
CA VAL A 332 16.43 -0.80 -13.99
C VAL A 332 15.87 -1.15 -15.37
N LEU A 333 16.00 -0.25 -16.35
CA LEU A 333 15.51 -0.48 -17.73
C LEU A 333 16.09 -1.75 -18.36
N ARG A 334 17.37 -2.04 -18.16
CA ARG A 334 17.98 -3.30 -18.64
C ARG A 334 17.32 -4.53 -18.03
N VAL A 335 17.07 -4.53 -16.72
CA VAL A 335 16.41 -5.68 -16.06
C VAL A 335 14.97 -5.84 -16.54
N LEU A 336 14.24 -4.73 -16.76
CA LEU A 336 12.88 -4.78 -17.33
C LEU A 336 12.87 -5.42 -18.72
N ALA A 337 13.75 -4.97 -19.62
CA ALA A 337 13.87 -5.51 -20.98
C ALA A 337 14.30 -6.99 -21.01
N GLU A 338 15.19 -7.41 -20.09
CA GLU A 338 15.60 -8.81 -19.95
C GLU A 338 14.44 -9.71 -19.53
N GLU A 339 13.62 -9.27 -18.57
CA GLU A 339 12.44 -10.04 -18.13
C GLU A 339 11.34 -10.08 -19.18
N GLU A 340 11.10 -8.99 -19.89
CA GLU A 340 10.19 -8.99 -21.04
C GLU A 340 10.65 -9.98 -22.11
N SER A 341 11.93 -9.98 -22.46
CA SER A 341 12.49 -10.96 -23.40
C SER A 341 12.28 -12.41 -22.93
N ARG A 342 12.35 -12.67 -21.62
CA ARG A 342 12.05 -13.99 -21.03
C ARG A 342 10.55 -14.31 -21.09
N PHE A 343 9.70 -13.31 -20.91
CA PHE A 343 8.25 -13.44 -21.00
C PHE A 343 7.77 -13.73 -22.42
N VAL A 344 8.29 -13.04 -23.44
CA VAL A 344 7.98 -13.33 -24.86
C VAL A 344 8.33 -14.78 -25.22
N ARG A 345 9.51 -15.27 -24.80
CA ARG A 345 9.88 -16.69 -24.98
C ARG A 345 9.00 -17.67 -24.21
N LEU A 346 8.34 -17.22 -23.14
CA LEU A 346 7.36 -18.01 -22.40
C LEU A 346 6.03 -18.04 -23.16
N LEU A 347 5.58 -16.91 -23.69
CA LEU A 347 4.37 -16.77 -24.51
C LEU A 347 4.44 -17.65 -25.76
N ASP A 348 5.54 -17.59 -26.51
CA ASP A 348 5.71 -18.40 -27.72
C ASP A 348 5.61 -19.90 -27.41
N ARG A 349 6.26 -20.34 -26.32
CA ARG A 349 6.11 -21.72 -25.84
C ARG A 349 4.69 -22.00 -25.37
N GLY A 350 4.05 -21.06 -24.68
CA GLY A 350 2.67 -21.18 -24.20
C GLY A 350 1.69 -21.43 -25.34
N ARG A 351 1.76 -20.62 -26.41
CA ARG A 351 0.97 -20.82 -27.64
C ARG A 351 1.20 -22.20 -28.26
N GLN A 352 2.45 -22.65 -28.36
CA GLN A 352 2.77 -23.98 -28.88
C GLN A 352 2.20 -25.11 -28.00
N VAL A 353 2.23 -24.94 -26.67
CA VAL A 353 1.68 -25.91 -25.74
C VAL A 353 0.15 -25.95 -25.83
N LEU A 354 -0.51 -24.79 -25.78
CA LEU A 354 -1.98 -24.68 -25.84
C LEU A 354 -2.57 -25.13 -27.18
N ALA A 355 -1.80 -25.07 -28.26
CA ALA A 355 -2.22 -25.61 -29.57
C ALA A 355 -2.39 -27.14 -29.59
N ARG A 356 -1.90 -27.87 -28.58
CA ARG A 356 -2.01 -29.34 -28.48
C ARG A 356 -3.48 -29.77 -28.28
N PRO A 357 -3.91 -30.90 -28.86
CA PRO A 357 -5.32 -31.35 -28.79
C PRO A 357 -5.90 -31.39 -27.38
N ARG A 358 -5.09 -31.75 -26.37
CA ARG A 358 -5.48 -31.79 -24.95
C ARG A 358 -6.05 -30.46 -24.44
N PHE A 359 -5.56 -29.32 -24.91
CA PHE A 359 -5.86 -27.99 -24.35
C PHE A 359 -6.81 -27.16 -25.22
N ARG A 360 -7.37 -27.74 -26.28
CA ARG A 360 -8.30 -27.02 -27.19
C ARG A 360 -9.71 -26.86 -26.61
N GLY A 361 -10.12 -27.76 -25.71
CA GLY A 361 -11.41 -27.69 -25.00
C GLY A 361 -11.35 -26.82 -23.73
N PRO A 362 -12.44 -26.70 -22.96
CA PRO A 362 -12.41 -26.06 -21.65
C PRO A 362 -11.30 -26.68 -20.78
N LEU A 363 -10.51 -25.82 -20.12
CA LEU A 363 -9.43 -26.31 -19.26
C LEU A 363 -9.98 -26.64 -17.89
N THR A 364 -9.56 -27.77 -17.35
CA THR A 364 -9.84 -28.14 -15.97
C THR A 364 -8.81 -27.50 -15.03
N GLU A 365 -9.09 -27.49 -13.72
CA GLU A 365 -8.09 -27.07 -12.72
C GLU A 365 -6.81 -27.94 -12.78
N GLU A 366 -6.94 -29.23 -13.13
CA GLU A 366 -5.79 -30.11 -13.34
C GLU A 366 -4.93 -29.65 -14.54
N ASP A 367 -5.56 -29.18 -15.63
CA ASP A 367 -4.82 -28.63 -16.76
C ASP A 367 -4.14 -27.31 -16.41
N PHE A 368 -4.79 -26.42 -15.65
CA PHE A 368 -4.16 -25.20 -15.15
C PHE A 368 -2.96 -25.51 -14.26
N HIS A 369 -3.09 -26.45 -13.31
CA HIS A 369 -1.96 -26.92 -12.51
C HIS A 369 -0.85 -27.53 -13.37
N HIS A 370 -1.18 -28.37 -14.35
CA HIS A 370 -0.18 -28.97 -15.23
C HIS A 370 0.56 -27.93 -16.08
N LEU A 371 -0.15 -26.97 -16.66
CA LEU A 371 0.43 -25.88 -17.45
C LEU A 371 1.30 -24.96 -16.59
N HIS A 372 0.90 -24.73 -15.34
CA HIS A 372 1.70 -24.00 -14.37
C HIS A 372 2.98 -24.78 -13.99
N ASP A 373 2.85 -26.01 -13.52
CA ASP A 373 3.98 -26.77 -12.94
C ASP A 373 4.97 -27.25 -14.01
N THR A 374 4.47 -27.64 -15.19
CA THR A 374 5.29 -28.21 -16.26
C THR A 374 5.83 -27.15 -17.21
N HIS A 375 5.03 -26.11 -17.46
CA HIS A 375 5.33 -25.10 -18.49
C HIS A 375 5.53 -23.69 -17.93
N GLY A 376 5.33 -23.48 -16.62
CA GLY A 376 5.51 -22.18 -15.97
C GLY A 376 4.52 -21.12 -16.44
N LEU A 377 3.36 -21.53 -16.97
CA LEU A 377 2.32 -20.66 -17.51
C LEU A 377 1.30 -20.33 -16.40
N PRO A 378 1.23 -19.08 -15.92
CA PRO A 378 0.22 -18.66 -14.94
C PRO A 378 -1.19 -18.73 -15.52
N ARG A 379 -2.20 -18.91 -14.66
CA ARG A 379 -3.61 -18.97 -15.06
C ARG A 379 -4.03 -17.75 -15.89
N ASP A 380 -3.75 -16.55 -15.42
CA ASP A 380 -4.11 -15.30 -16.10
C ASP A 380 -3.56 -15.24 -17.53
N LEU A 381 -2.33 -15.73 -17.71
CA LEU A 381 -1.67 -15.79 -19.02
C LEU A 381 -2.35 -16.82 -19.93
N ILE A 382 -2.71 -17.99 -19.38
CA ILE A 382 -3.42 -19.02 -20.14
C ILE A 382 -4.77 -18.50 -20.60
N THR A 383 -5.53 -17.83 -19.72
CA THR A 383 -6.83 -17.24 -20.06
C THR A 383 -6.67 -16.21 -21.17
N SER A 384 -5.73 -15.27 -21.03
CA SER A 384 -5.47 -14.25 -22.05
C SER A 384 -5.08 -14.84 -23.42
N LEU A 385 -4.23 -15.88 -23.45
CA LEU A 385 -3.82 -16.54 -24.70
C LEU A 385 -4.94 -17.33 -25.40
N ARG A 386 -6.07 -17.58 -24.73
CA ARG A 386 -7.22 -18.32 -25.28
C ARG A 386 -8.37 -17.43 -25.70
N GLU A 387 -8.37 -16.17 -25.25
CA GLU A 387 -9.31 -15.14 -25.70
C GLU A 387 -8.90 -14.56 -27.07
N GLU A 388 -7.63 -14.69 -27.44
CA GLU A 388 -7.10 -14.57 -28.81
C GLU A 388 -7.58 -15.73 -29.72
#